data_AF-A0AAP9KSD2-F1
#
_entry.id   AF-A0AAP9KSD2-F1
#
_cell.length_a   1.000
_cell.length_b   1.000
_cell.length_c   1.000
_cell.angle_alpha   90.00
_cell.angle_beta   90.00
_cell.angle_gamma   90.00
#
_symmetry.space_group_name_H-M   'P 1'
#
loop_
_entity.id
_entity.type
_entity.pdbx_description
1 polymer ?
#
loop_
_entity_poly.entity_id
_entity_poly.type
_entity_poly.pdbx_seq_one_letter_code
_entity_poly.pdbx_strand_id
1 'polypeptide(L)'
;MGINGFVKHGQRHHELVTEFEQVNALLHQLMDGMYSSLDVYLNNCNHLREQVNRALSLLKNREFTEYLIQNDVALYYNLQSVMLAVQLLKNLLDNLTGTMKRSLLETS
;
A
#
# COMPACT_ATOMS: atom_id res chain seq x y z
N MET A 1 28.30 1.04 6.38
CA MET A 1 28.02 2.39 5.85
C MET A 1 27.53 3.24 7.01
N GLY A 2 28.46 3.91 7.69
CA GLY A 2 28.22 4.59 8.97
C GLY A 2 27.69 6.01 8.80
N ILE A 3 26.88 6.46 9.76
CA ILE A 3 26.43 7.84 10.11
C ILE A 3 25.88 8.70 8.95
N ASN A 4 26.59 8.83 7.84
CA ASN A 4 26.25 9.62 6.66
C ASN A 4 24.96 9.15 5.96
N GLY A 5 24.74 7.83 5.86
CA GLY A 5 23.50 7.28 5.30
C GLY A 5 22.28 7.60 6.17
N PHE A 6 22.43 7.48 7.49
CA PHE A 6 21.37 7.84 8.45
C PHE A 6 21.08 9.34 8.46
N VAL A 7 22.10 10.21 8.40
CA VAL A 7 21.88 11.67 8.32
C VAL A 7 21.19 12.05 7.00
N LYS A 8 21.53 11.37 5.89
CA LYS A 8 20.97 11.67 4.56
C LYS A 8 19.54 11.13 4.37
N HIS A 9 19.24 9.96 4.92
CA HIS A 9 17.99 9.24 4.66
C HIS A 9 17.08 9.09 5.89
N GLY A 10 17.55 9.43 7.09
CA GLY A 10 16.84 9.21 8.35
C GLY A 10 15.48 9.88 8.41
N GLN A 11 15.36 11.12 7.91
CA GLN A 11 14.07 11.81 7.84
C GLN A 11 13.07 11.05 6.94
N ARG A 12 13.50 10.63 5.74
CA ARG A 12 12.65 9.85 4.82
C ARG A 12 12.32 8.47 5.36
N HIS A 13 13.26 7.85 6.09
CA HIS A 13 13.03 6.58 6.77
C HIS A 13 11.96 6.72 7.85
N HIS A 14 12.05 7.75 8.69
CA HIS A 14 11.04 8.03 9.70
C HIS A 14 9.66 8.34 9.11
N GLU A 15 9.61 9.13 8.04
CA GLU A 15 8.38 9.38 7.28
C GLU A 15 7.80 8.08 6.73
N LEU A 16 8.62 7.22 6.14
CA LEU A 16 8.16 5.94 5.59
C LEU A 16 7.63 4.99 6.67
N VAL A 17 8.27 4.93 7.85
CA VAL A 17 7.79 4.15 9.00
C VAL A 17 6.40 4.65 9.41
N THR A 18 6.24 5.97 9.55
CA THR A 18 4.96 6.59 9.94
C THR A 18 3.85 6.27 8.93
N GLU A 19 4.14 6.39 7.63
CA GLU A 19 3.19 6.04 6.56
C GLU A 19 2.84 4.54 6.60
N PHE A 20 3.83 3.67 6.85
CA PHE A 20 3.61 2.23 6.95
C PHE A 20 2.74 1.84 8.16
N GLU A 21 2.91 2.50 9.30
CA GLU A 21 2.04 2.31 10.47
C GLU A 21 0.59 2.69 10.16
N GLN A 22 0.37 3.80 9.44
CA GLN A 22 -0.97 4.21 9.01
C GLN A 22 -1.60 3.22 8.04
N VAL A 23 -0.81 2.70 7.08
CA VAL A 23 -1.24 1.63 6.17
C VAL A 23 -1.68 0.39 6.97
N ASN A 24 -0.88 -0.05 7.95
CA ASN A 24 -1.24 -1.18 8.79
C ASN A 24 -2.52 -0.94 9.57
N ALA A 25 -2.70 0.24 10.17
CA ALA A 25 -3.92 0.56 10.91
C ALA A 25 -5.16 0.47 10.00
N LEU A 26 -5.08 1.01 8.78
CA LEU A 26 -6.17 0.94 7.80
C LEU A 26 -6.44 -0.49 7.32
N LEU A 27 -5.39 -1.30 7.11
CA LEU A 27 -5.55 -2.71 6.74
C LEU A 27 -6.25 -3.50 7.85
N HIS A 28 -5.88 -3.30 9.11
CA HIS A 28 -6.56 -3.96 10.24
C HIS A 28 -8.03 -3.54 10.32
N GLN A 29 -8.34 -2.25 10.13
CA GLN A 29 -9.72 -1.78 10.08
C GLN A 29 -10.50 -2.42 8.93
N LEU A 30 -9.91 -2.57 7.75
CA LEU A 30 -10.55 -3.18 6.59
C LEU A 30 -10.74 -4.69 6.71
N MET A 31 -9.89 -5.36 7.49
CA MET A 31 -9.97 -6.80 7.73
C MET A 31 -11.09 -7.17 8.71
N ASP A 32 -11.15 -6.49 9.85
CA ASP A 32 -12.02 -6.89 10.97
C ASP A 32 -13.11 -5.84 11.31
N GLY A 33 -13.14 -4.72 10.58
CA GLY A 33 -14.06 -3.63 10.85
C GLY A 33 -15.50 -3.99 10.54
N MET A 34 -16.39 -3.82 11.52
CA MET A 34 -17.81 -3.72 11.25
C MET A 34 -18.14 -2.30 10.82
N TYR A 35 -18.49 -2.13 9.56
CA TYR A 35 -18.79 -0.83 8.97
C TYR A 35 -20.26 -0.48 9.13
N SER A 36 -20.54 0.73 9.64
CA SER A 36 -21.90 1.25 9.79
C SER A 36 -22.57 1.59 8.46
N SER A 37 -21.78 1.79 7.39
CA SER A 37 -22.27 2.00 6.03
C SER A 37 -21.21 1.65 4.99
N LEU A 38 -21.66 1.44 3.75
CA LEU A 38 -20.79 1.26 2.60
C LEU A 38 -19.90 2.49 2.36
N ASP A 39 -20.40 3.70 2.60
CA ASP A 39 -19.63 4.93 2.40
C ASP A 39 -18.40 5.00 3.32
N VAL A 40 -18.54 4.58 4.59
CA VAL A 40 -17.42 4.54 5.54
C VAL A 40 -16.38 3.50 5.10
N TYR A 41 -16.84 2.34 4.64
CA TYR A 41 -15.95 1.32 4.07
C TYR A 41 -15.17 1.86 2.86
N LEU A 42 -15.87 2.47 1.90
CA LEU A 42 -15.25 3.04 0.70
C LEU A 42 -14.29 4.19 1.05
N ASN A 43 -14.61 5.00 2.05
CA ASN A 43 -13.70 6.05 2.52
C ASN A 43 -12.41 5.46 3.09
N ASN A 44 -12.48 4.39 3.89
CA ASN A 44 -11.28 3.70 4.40
C ASN A 44 -10.46 3.07 3.27
N CYS A 45 -11.09 2.50 2.25
CA CYS A 45 -10.41 2.01 1.05
C CYS A 45 -9.67 3.14 0.32
N ASN A 46 -10.30 4.31 0.18
CA ASN A 46 -9.68 5.48 -0.46
C ASN A 46 -8.47 5.98 0.34
N HIS A 47 -8.60 6.06 1.68
CA HIS A 47 -7.48 6.42 2.55
C HIS A 47 -6.34 5.41 2.46
N LEU A 48 -6.64 4.11 2.47
CA LEU A 48 -5.61 3.07 2.30
C LEU A 48 -4.85 3.27 0.98
N ARG A 49 -5.58 3.48 -0.12
CA ARG A 49 -4.99 3.75 -1.43
C ARG A 49 -4.07 4.98 -1.41
N GLU A 50 -4.49 6.05 -0.76
CA GLU A 50 -3.69 7.28 -0.64
C GLU A 50 -2.40 7.04 0.15
N GLN A 51 -2.46 6.37 1.29
CA GLN A 51 -1.27 6.11 2.11
C GLN A 51 -0.31 5.13 1.46
N VAL A 52 -0.82 4.09 0.79
CA VAL A 52 0.01 3.22 -0.04
C VAL A 52 0.72 4.06 -1.10
N ASN A 53 0.01 4.90 -1.86
CA ASN A 53 0.64 5.74 -2.88
C ASN A 53 1.71 6.69 -2.34
N ARG A 54 1.51 7.27 -1.14
CA ARG A 54 2.51 8.11 -0.47
C ARG A 54 3.76 7.30 -0.12
N ALA A 55 3.60 6.14 0.51
CA ALA A 55 4.72 5.24 0.82
C ALA A 55 5.49 4.84 -0.45
N LEU A 56 4.79 4.59 -1.56
CA LEU A 56 5.43 4.28 -2.85
C LEU A 56 6.17 5.44 -3.47
N SER A 57 5.68 6.67 -3.30
CA SER A 57 6.36 7.85 -3.81
C SER A 57 7.76 8.00 -3.20
N LEU A 58 7.94 7.62 -1.93
CA LEU A 58 9.23 7.65 -1.24
C LEU A 58 10.21 6.61 -1.81
N LEU A 59 9.70 5.44 -2.22
CA LEU A 59 10.49 4.35 -2.81
C LEU A 59 10.91 4.58 -4.28
N LYS A 60 10.40 5.63 -4.94
CA LYS A 60 10.86 6.01 -6.30
C LYS A 60 12.31 6.47 -6.32
N ASN A 61 12.85 6.91 -5.18
CA ASN A 61 14.24 7.29 -5.07
C ASN A 61 15.12 6.04 -4.90
N ARG A 62 15.83 5.66 -5.97
CA ARG A 62 16.69 4.46 -5.99
C ARG A 62 17.72 4.42 -4.86
N GLU A 63 18.37 5.55 -4.58
CA GLU A 63 19.38 5.64 -3.51
C GLU A 63 18.75 5.36 -2.14
N PHE A 64 17.57 5.93 -1.88
CA PHE A 64 16.83 5.68 -0.65
C PHE A 64 16.36 4.22 -0.55
N THR A 65 15.94 3.62 -1.65
CA THR A 65 15.56 2.19 -1.69
C THR A 65 16.75 1.28 -1.39
N GLU A 66 17.93 1.57 -1.95
CA GLU A 66 19.17 0.83 -1.64
C GLU A 66 19.56 1.00 -0.16
N TYR A 67 19.42 2.22 0.39
CA TYR A 67 19.58 2.46 1.82
C TYR A 67 18.60 1.62 2.65
N LEU A 68 17.33 1.57 2.27
CA LEU A 68 16.29 0.82 2.99
C LEU A 68 16.59 -0.69 2.99
N ILE A 69 16.97 -1.26 1.86
CA ILE A 69 17.33 -2.68 1.75
C ILE A 69 18.51 -3.03 2.67
N GLN A 70 19.48 -2.13 2.83
CA GLN A 70 20.67 -2.37 3.63
C GLN A 70 20.46 -2.16 5.14
N ASN A 71 19.55 -1.26 5.53
CA ASN A 71 19.44 -0.81 6.92
C ASN A 71 18.11 -1.20 7.58
N ASP A 72 17.06 -1.44 6.80
CA ASP A 72 15.72 -1.83 7.26
C ASP A 72 15.01 -2.70 6.21
N VAL A 73 15.59 -3.88 5.99
CA VAL A 73 15.12 -4.85 4.99
C VAL A 73 13.70 -5.33 5.28
N ALA A 74 13.31 -5.37 6.56
CA ALA A 74 11.97 -5.78 6.98
C ALA A 74 10.92 -4.77 6.52
N LEU A 75 11.14 -3.46 6.76
CA LEU A 75 10.24 -2.42 6.28
C LEU A 75 10.10 -2.45 4.76
N TYR A 76 11.22 -2.63 4.04
CA TYR A 76 11.19 -2.75 2.57
C TYR A 76 10.30 -3.91 2.11
N TYR A 77 10.52 -5.14 2.60
CA TYR A 77 9.74 -6.29 2.15
C TYR A 77 8.28 -6.21 2.60
N ASN A 78 8.00 -5.71 3.80
CA ASN A 78 6.62 -5.53 4.25
C ASN A 78 5.84 -4.56 3.34
N LEU A 79 6.45 -3.45 2.94
CA LEU A 79 5.86 -2.53 1.97
C LEU A 79 5.62 -3.20 0.62
N GLN A 80 6.60 -3.97 0.11
CA GLN A 80 6.43 -4.74 -1.13
C GLN A 80 5.29 -5.76 -1.03
N SER A 81 5.13 -6.44 0.11
CA SER A 81 4.03 -7.37 0.33
C SER A 81 2.66 -6.68 0.29
N VAL A 82 2.53 -5.51 0.92
CA VAL A 82 1.31 -4.70 0.83
C VAL A 82 1.03 -4.29 -0.61
N MET A 83 2.05 -3.85 -1.36
CA MET A 83 1.89 -3.51 -2.79
C MET A 83 1.35 -4.67 -3.61
N LEU A 84 1.95 -5.84 -3.44
CA LEU A 84 1.54 -7.04 -4.16
C LEU A 84 0.09 -7.39 -3.82
N ALA A 85 -0.29 -7.35 -2.56
CA ALA A 85 -1.66 -7.60 -2.13
C ALA A 85 -2.66 -6.61 -2.76
N VAL A 86 -2.35 -5.31 -2.75
CA VAL A 86 -3.19 -4.28 -3.38
C VAL A 86 -3.30 -4.50 -4.89
N GLN A 87 -2.21 -4.85 -5.56
CA GLN A 87 -2.19 -5.09 -7.00
C GLN A 87 -2.97 -6.36 -7.39
N LEU A 88 -2.89 -7.42 -6.57
CA LEU A 88 -3.68 -8.65 -6.73
C LEU A 88 -5.17 -8.37 -6.57
N LEU A 89 -5.55 -7.60 -5.55
CA LEU A 89 -6.94 -7.20 -5.33
C LEU A 89 -7.48 -6.37 -6.51
N LYS A 90 -6.70 -5.39 -6.99
CA LYS A 90 -7.07 -4.61 -8.16
C LYS A 90 -7.30 -5.51 -9.37
N ASN A 91 -6.37 -6.43 -9.64
CA ASN A 91 -6.49 -7.37 -10.76
C ASN A 91 -7.74 -8.26 -10.65
N LEU A 92 -8.07 -8.73 -9.44
CA LEU A 92 -9.30 -9.49 -9.19
C LEU A 92 -10.55 -8.67 -9.53
N LEU A 93 -10.63 -7.44 -9.02
CA LEU A 93 -11.79 -6.55 -9.25
C LEU A 93 -11.96 -6.18 -10.73
N ASP A 94 -10.85 -5.90 -11.43
CA ASP A 94 -10.85 -5.62 -12.86
C ASP A 94 -11.38 -6.84 -13.65
N ASN A 95 -10.94 -8.05 -13.30
CA ASN A 95 -11.41 -9.29 -13.92
C ASN A 95 -12.89 -9.58 -13.62
N LEU A 96 -13.34 -9.42 -12.37
CA LEU A 96 -14.76 -9.60 -12.00
C LEU A 96 -15.65 -8.66 -12.80
N THR A 97 -15.26 -7.38 -12.92
CA THR A 97 -15.99 -6.40 -13.72
C THR A 97 -16.02 -6.79 -15.20
N GLY A 98 -14.89 -7.24 -15.74
CA GLY A 98 -14.81 -7.71 -17.13
C GLY A 98 -15.64 -8.96 -17.41
N THR A 99 -15.71 -9.89 -16.46
CA THR A 99 -16.52 -11.11 -16.55
C THR A 99 -18.01 -10.79 -16.46
N MET A 100 -18.44 -9.98 -15.48
CA MET A 100 -19.85 -9.58 -15.34
C MET A 100 -20.37 -8.87 -16.59
N LYS A 101 -19.58 -7.96 -17.18
CA LYS A 101 -19.93 -7.30 -18.44
C LYS A 101 -20.12 -8.28 -19.60
N ARG A 102 -19.28 -9.31 -19.70
CA ARG A 102 -19.40 -10.36 -20.73
C ARG A 102 -20.66 -11.20 -20.53
N SER A 103 -20.94 -11.63 -19.30
CA SER A 103 -22.13 -12.44 -19.00
C SER A 103 -23.45 -11.71 -19.31
N LEU A 104 -23.51 -10.38 -19.13
CA LEU A 104 -24.67 -9.57 -19.50
C LEU A 104 -24.87 -9.46 -21.02
N LEU A 105 -23.77 -9.45 -21.80
CA LEU A 105 -23.83 -9.40 -23.26
C LEU A 105 -24.18 -10.76 -23.89
N GLU A 106 -23.91 -11.88 -23.21
CA GLU A 106 -24.28 -13.24 -23.65
C GLU A 106 -25.72 -13.62 -23.29
N THR A 107 -26.37 -12.85 -22.41
CA THR A 107 -27.78 -13.07 -21.99
C THR A 107 -28.77 -12.09 -22.64
N SER A 108 -28.29 -11.18 -23.48
CA SER A 108 -29.08 -10.22 -24.27
C SER A 108 -29.18 -10.66 -25.73
#